data_AF-A0A0F9C8U6-F1
#
_entry.id   AF-A0A0F9C8U6-F1
#
_cell.length_a   1.000
_cell.length_b   1.000
_cell.length_c   1.000
_cell.angle_alpha   90.00
_cell.angle_beta   90.00
_cell.angle_gamma   90.00
#
_symmetry.space_group_name_H-M   'P 1'
#
loop_
_entity.id
_entity.type
_entity.pdbx_description
1 polymer ?
#
loop_
_entity_poly.entity_id
_entity_poly.type
_entity_poly.pdbx_seq_one_letter_code
_entity_poly.pdbx_strand_id
1 'polypeptide(L)' 'MDETPEKQTIAEDEFLARMGTGGRITVPLPYRQSMNISQGDRVRVKLWVDV' A
#
# COMPACT_ATOMS: atom_id res chain seq x y z
N MET A 1 15.41 -10.55 30.15
CA MET A 1 14.08 -10.34 29.56
C MET A 1 14.35 -10.02 28.10
N ASP A 2 14.24 -11.02 27.23
CA ASP A 2 14.40 -10.84 25.78
C ASP A 2 13.17 -10.10 25.27
N GLU A 3 13.31 -8.79 25.06
CA GLU A 3 12.34 -7.99 24.34
C GLU A 3 12.35 -8.44 22.88
N THR A 4 11.45 -9.37 22.55
CA THR A 4 11.19 -9.73 21.15
C THR A 4 10.49 -8.52 20.53
N PRO A 5 11.02 -7.88 19.47
CA PRO A 5 10.39 -6.70 18.91
C PRO A 5 9.00 -7.08 18.42
N GLU A 6 7.98 -6.39 18.94
CA GLU A 6 6.59 -6.55 18.53
C GLU A 6 6.53 -6.44 17.00
N LYS A 7 6.18 -7.55 16.35
CA LYS A 7 6.10 -7.65 14.91
C LYS A 7 5.01 -6.69 14.46
N GLN A 8 5.38 -5.49 13.99
CA GLN A 8 4.44 -4.54 13.42
C GLN A 8 3.61 -5.27 12.36
N THR A 9 2.33 -5.47 12.64
CA THR A 9 1.35 -5.97 11.68
C THR A 9 1.16 -4.88 10.62
N ILE A 10 1.94 -4.99 9.54
CA ILE A 10 1.75 -4.16 8.34
C ILE A 10 0.48 -4.68 7.67
N ALA A 11 -0.54 -3.84 7.55
CA ALA A 11 -1.70 -4.15 6.72
C ALA A 11 -1.25 -4.16 5.25
N GLU A 12 -1.34 -5.32 4.60
CA GLU A 12 -1.05 -5.50 3.18
C GLU A 12 -2.37 -5.78 2.43
N ASP A 13 -2.60 -5.09 1.32
CA ASP A 13 -3.76 -5.28 0.44
C ASP A 13 -3.34 -5.08 -1.02
N GLU A 14 -4.01 -5.73 -1.95
CA GLU A 14 -3.61 -5.81 -3.36
C GLU A 14 -4.75 -5.38 -4.30
N PHE A 15 -4.40 -4.58 -5.32
CA PHE A 15 -5.33 -4.15 -6.34
C PHE A 15 -4.65 -4.01 -7.70
N LEU A 16 -5.43 -4.24 -8.76
CA LEU A 16 -5.01 -3.95 -10.12
C LEU A 16 -5.43 -2.53 -10.50
N ALA A 17 -4.51 -1.78 -11.08
CA ALA A 17 -4.77 -0.45 -11.61
C ALA A 17 -4.05 -0.24 -12.93
N ARG A 18 -4.67 0.54 -13.82
CA ARG A 18 -4.00 1.01 -15.03
C ARG A 18 -2.95 2.06 -14.67
N MET A 19 -1.81 1.98 -15.34
CA MET A 19 -0.81 3.03 -15.26
C MET A 19 -1.31 4.27 -16.01
N GLY A 20 -1.45 5.38 -15.29
CA GLY A 20 -1.78 6.68 -15.84
C GLY A 20 -0.57 7.38 -16.46
N THR A 21 -0.80 8.57 -17.01
CA THR A 21 0.26 9.38 -17.59
C THR A 21 1.33 9.75 -16.56
N GLY A 22 2.60 9.76 -16.99
CA GLY A 22 3.72 10.05 -16.11
C GLY A 22 3.99 9.00 -15.03
N GLY A 23 3.54 7.75 -15.23
CA GLY A 23 3.81 6.64 -14.31
C GLY A 23 3.01 6.70 -13.01
N ARG A 24 1.85 7.37 -13.01
CA ARG A 24 1.00 7.51 -11.83
C ARG A 24 0.00 6.36 -11.73
N ILE A 25 -0.16 5.80 -10.53
CA ILE A 25 -1.29 4.92 -10.19
C ILE A 25 -2.17 5.60 -9.15
N THR A 26 -3.48 5.38 -9.25
CA THR A 26 -4.44 5.89 -8.26
C THR A 26 -4.89 4.73 -7.40
N VAL A 27 -4.53 4.76 -6.11
CA VAL A 27 -5.06 3.81 -5.12
C VAL A 27 -6.58 4.01 -5.04
N PRO A 28 -7.42 3.00 -5.32
CA PRO A 28 -8.87 3.14 -5.27
C PRO A 28 -9.36 3.43 -3.84
N LEU A 29 -10.50 4.11 -3.73
CA LEU A 29 -11.04 4.57 -2.44
C LEU A 29 -11.21 3.45 -1.39
N PRO A 30 -11.73 2.26 -1.72
CA PRO A 30 -11.91 1.17 -0.75
C PRO A 30 -10.59 0.76 -0.07
N TYR A 31 -9.50 0.69 -0.84
CA TYR A 31 -8.17 0.33 -0.36
C TYR A 31 -7.54 1.42 0.52
N ARG A 32 -7.80 2.70 0.22
CA ARG A 32 -7.36 3.79 1.11
C ARG A 32 -8.09 3.74 2.45
N GLN A 33 -9.38 3.45 2.42
CA GLN A 33 -10.21 3.36 3.63
C GLN A 33 -9.86 2.13 4.47
N SER A 34 -9.67 0.97 3.86
CA SER A 34 -9.29 -0.27 4.56
C SER A 34 -7.93 -0.15 5.24
N MET A 35 -6.97 0.49 4.58
CA MET A 35 -5.61 0.70 5.09
C MET A 35 -5.42 2.00 5.88
N ASN A 36 -6.50 2.79 6.07
CA ASN A 36 -6.49 4.08 6.76
C ASN A 36 -5.42 5.07 6.24
N ILE A 37 -5.22 5.10 4.92
CA ILE A 37 -4.22 5.94 4.25
C ILE A 37 -4.76 7.36 4.08
N SER A 38 -4.04 8.33 4.64
CA SER A 38 -4.34 9.75 4.57
C SER A 38 -3.34 10.51 3.69
N GLN A 39 -3.72 11.71 3.26
CA GLN A 39 -2.82 12.59 2.51
C GLN A 39 -1.61 12.97 3.38
N GLY A 40 -0.41 12.73 2.87
CA GLY A 40 0.85 13.00 3.58
C GLY A 40 1.51 11.74 4.16
N ASP A 41 0.78 10.62 4.21
CA ASP A 41 1.32 9.36 4.71
C ASP A 41 2.39 8.79 3.76
N ARG A 42 3.42 8.19 4.35
CA ARG A 42 4.40 7.40 3.63
C ARG A 42 3.92 5.96 3.54
N VAL A 43 3.81 5.45 2.31
CA VAL A 43 3.40 4.07 2.04
C VAL A 43 4.55 3.29 1.41
N ARG A 44 4.63 1.99 1.69
CA ARG A 44 5.53 1.05 1.01
C ARG A 44 4.74 0.34 -0.10
N VAL A 45 5.26 0.34 -1.32
CA VAL A 45 4.58 -0.22 -2.49
C VAL A 45 5.41 -1.37 -3.08
N LYS A 46 4.74 -2.46 -3.46
CA LYS A 46 5.28 -3.54 -4.30
C LYS A 46 4.50 -3.54 -5.61
N LEU A 47 5.17 -3.69 -6.75
CA LEU A 47 4.56 -3.65 -8.08
C LEU A 47 4.91 -4.92 -8.85
N TRP A 48 3.91 -5.49 -9.53
CA TRP A 48 4.08 -6.58 -10.49
C TRP A 48 3.39 -6.17 -11.80
N VAL A 49 3.97 -6.56 -12.93
CA VAL A 49 3.40 -6.33 -14.27
C VAL A 49 2.98 -7.69 -14.81
N ASP A 50 1.70 -7.82 -15.14
CA ASP A 50 1.16 -8.99 -15.83
C ASP A 50 1.56 -8.89 -17.31
N VAL A 51 2.30 -9.88 -17.81
CA VAL A 51 2.93 -9.92 -19.15
C VAL A 51 2.40 -11.06 -20.00
#